data_AF-X0YVJ7-F1
#
_entry.id   AF-X0YVJ7-F1
#
_cell.length_a   1.000
_cell.length_b   1.000
_cell.length_c   1.000
_cell.angle_alpha   90.00
_cell.angle_beta   90.00
_cell.angle_gamma   90.00
#
_symmetry.space_group_name_H-M   'P 1'
#
loop_
_entity.id
_entity.type
_entity.pdbx_description
1 polymer ?
#
loop_
_entity_poly.entity_id
_entity_poly.type
_entity_poly.pdbx_seq_one_letter_code
_entity_poly.pdbx_strand_id
1 'polypeptide(L)' 'MEQKIIGVLLNPTIDEVIEVSGFKIGRTFKALRSQKFPLGKAISFALSANTLNKALIQEKDIEIKVFSKSG' A
#
# COMPACT_ATOMS: atom_id res chain seq x y z
N MET A 1 17.29 -16.66 16.62
CA MET A 1 16.10 -16.88 15.79
C MET A 1 15.64 -15.53 15.25
N GLU A 2 15.45 -15.41 13.94
CA GLU A 2 14.92 -14.20 13.32
C GLU A 2 13.42 -14.07 13.65
N GLN A 3 12.99 -12.89 14.10
CA GLN A 3 11.57 -12.64 14.37
C GLN A 3 10.82 -12.49 13.04
N LYS A 4 9.77 -13.28 12.82
CA LYS A 4 8.92 -13.21 11.63
C LYS A 4 7.57 -12.59 11.98
N ILE A 5 7.12 -11.65 11.17
CA ILE A 5 5.77 -11.07 11.25
C ILE A 5 4.91 -11.75 10.19
N ILE A 6 3.80 -12.37 10.61
CA ILE A 6 2.90 -13.12 9.74
C ILE A 6 1.51 -12.47 9.77
N GLY A 7 1.01 -12.04 8.61
CA GLY A 7 -0.38 -11.60 8.44
C GLY A 7 -1.24 -12.75 7.92
N VAL A 8 -2.41 -12.97 8.51
CA VAL A 8 -3.37 -14.01 8.09
C VAL A 8 -4.58 -13.34 7.44
N LEU A 9 -4.90 -13.72 6.20
CA LEU A 9 -6.05 -13.21 5.46
C LEU A 9 -7.18 -14.23 5.45
N LEU A 10 -8.14 -14.08 6.38
CA LEU A 10 -9.29 -14.98 6.48
C LEU A 10 -10.44 -14.60 5.53
N ASN A 11 -10.53 -13.33 5.16
CA ASN A 11 -11.57 -12.80 4.27
C ASN A 11 -10.92 -11.98 3.15
N PRO A 12 -10.40 -12.63 2.10
CA PRO A 12 -9.82 -11.94 0.95
C PRO A 12 -10.90 -11.22 0.14
N THR A 13 -10.55 -10.08 -0.45
CA THR A 13 -11.45 -9.33 -1.33
C THR A 13 -10.78 -8.99 -2.65
N ILE A 14 -11.59 -8.85 -3.69
CA ILE A 14 -11.21 -8.12 -4.90
C ILE A 14 -11.99 -6.81 -4.86
N ASP A 15 -11.30 -5.75 -4.49
CA ASP A 15 -11.90 -4.42 -4.41
C ASP A 15 -11.86 -3.80 -5.81
N GLU A 16 -12.97 -3.20 -6.23
CA GLU A 16 -13.08 -2.50 -7.51
C GLU A 16 -13.27 -1.02 -7.27
N VAL A 17 -12.35 -0.21 -7.80
CA VAL A 17 -12.44 1.25 -7.81
C VAL A 17 -12.93 1.67 -9.18
N ILE A 18 -14.12 2.28 -9.22
CA ILE A 18 -14.75 2.74 -10.45
C ILE A 18 -14.74 4.27 -10.46
N GLU A 19 -14.08 4.84 -11.46
CA GLU A 19 -14.18 6.26 -11.77
C GLU A 19 -15.44 6.50 -12.61
N VAL A 20 -16.30 7.41 -12.16
CA VAL A 20 -17.62 7.67 -12.77
C VAL A 20 -17.78 9.15 -13.07
N SER A 21 -18.52 9.47 -14.13
CA SER A 21 -18.90 10.85 -14.45
C SER A 21 -20.39 11.10 -14.19
N GLY A 22 -20.69 12.30 -13.69
CA GLY A 22 -22.08 12.75 -13.51
C GLY A 22 -22.90 11.91 -12.54
N PHE A 23 -22.30 11.42 -11.45
CA PHE A 23 -22.97 10.59 -10.47
C PHE A 23 -24.19 11.31 -9.86
N LYS A 24 -25.36 10.66 -9.95
CA LYS A 24 -26.60 11.10 -9.33
C LYS A 24 -27.31 9.89 -8.72
N ILE A 25 -27.77 10.04 -7.49
CA ILE A 25 -28.50 8.99 -6.76
C ILE A 25 -29.77 8.60 -7.54
N GLY A 26 -30.02 7.29 -7.66
CA GLY A 26 -31.19 6.76 -8.36
C GLY A 26 -31.13 6.85 -9.88
N ARG A 27 -29.97 7.20 -10.47
CA ARG A 27 -29.77 7.22 -11.93
C ARG A 27 -28.59 6.38 -12.35
N THR A 28 -28.61 5.95 -13.61
CA THR A 28 -27.47 5.32 -14.27
C THR A 28 -26.36 6.34 -14.51
N PHE A 29 -25.12 5.94 -14.28
CA PHE A 29 -23.92 6.74 -14.57
C PHE A 29 -22.97 5.96 -15.47
N LYS A 30 -22.14 6.68 -16.22
CA LYS A 30 -21.13 6.08 -17.10
C LYS A 30 -19.83 5.87 -16.31
N ALA A 31 -19.41 4.61 -16.22
CA ALA A 31 -18.06 4.27 -15.77
C ALA A 31 -17.04 4.76 -16.82
N LEU A 32 -16.09 5.56 -16.38
CA LEU A 32 -14.98 6.05 -17.20
C LEU A 32 -13.81 5.07 -17.15
N ARG A 33 -13.52 4.57 -15.95
CA ARG A 33 -12.41 3.65 -15.68
C ARG A 33 -12.80 2.71 -14.56
N SER A 34 -12.31 1.48 -14.61
CA SER A 34 -12.40 0.51 -13.53
C SER A 34 -11.02 -0.08 -13.27
N GLN A 35 -10.66 -0.22 -12.00
CA GLN A 35 -9.44 -0.89 -11.58
C GLN A 35 -9.74 -1.85 -10.43
N LYS A 36 -9.27 -3.09 -10.57
CA LYS A 36 -9.46 -4.15 -9.58
C LYS A 36 -8.17 -4.39 -8.82
N PHE A 37 -8.28 -4.56 -7.51
CA PHE A 37 -7.15 -4.80 -6.62
C PHE A 37 -7.41 -6.02 -5.74
N PRO A 38 -6.48 -6.98 -5.66
CA PRO A 38 -6.53 -8.00 -4.62
C PRO A 38 -6.21 -7.33 -3.28
N LEU A 39 -7.22 -7.21 -2.42
CA LEU A 39 -7.12 -6.50 -1.15
C LEU A 39 -7.63 -7.35 0.02
N GLY A 40 -7.47 -6.77 1.20
CA GLY A 40 -7.75 -7.40 2.47
C GLY A 40 -6.83 -6.83 3.54
N LYS A 41 -7.31 -6.81 4.79
CA LYS A 41 -6.60 -6.14 5.89
C LYS A 41 -5.16 -6.64 6.06
N ALA A 42 -4.93 -7.95 5.92
CA ALA A 42 -3.59 -8.53 6.01
C ALA A 42 -2.68 -8.14 4.84
N ILE A 43 -3.23 -8.00 3.62
CA ILE A 43 -2.48 -7.50 2.45
C ILE A 43 -2.11 -6.03 2.66
N SER A 44 -3.06 -5.19 3.07
CA SER A 44 -2.81 -3.77 3.37
C SER A 44 -1.76 -3.59 4.47
N PHE A 45 -1.83 -4.42 5.51
CA PHE A 45 -0.80 -4.47 6.56
C PHE A 45 0.59 -4.80 5.99
N ALA A 46 0.70 -5.88 5.21
CA ALA A 46 1.98 -6.31 4.63
C ALA A 46 2.59 -5.26 3.69
N LEU A 47 1.76 -4.63 2.85
CA LEU A 47 2.18 -3.54 1.97
C LEU A 47 2.69 -2.33 2.77
N SER A 48 1.97 -1.94 3.82
CA SER A 48 2.35 -0.80 4.66
C SER A 48 3.64 -1.06 5.43
N ALA A 49 3.78 -2.27 6.01
CA ALA A 49 4.99 -2.67 6.72
C ALA A 49 6.22 -2.67 5.78
N ASN A 50 6.08 -3.15 4.55
CA ASN A 50 7.14 -3.11 3.55
C ASN A 50 7.51 -1.67 3.16
N THR A 51 6.51 -0.80 2.96
CA THR A 51 6.74 0.63 2.66
C THR A 51 7.49 1.32 3.79
N LEU A 52 7.08 1.10 5.04
CA LEU A 52 7.75 1.67 6.22
C LEU A 52 9.19 1.17 6.33
N ASN A 53 9.42 -0.14 6.13
CA ASN A 53 10.76 -0.71 6.16
C ASN A 53 11.68 -0.06 5.10
N LYS A 54 11.17 0.17 3.88
CA LYS A 54 11.92 0.86 2.82
C LYS A 54 12.24 2.31 3.19
N ALA A 55 11.30 3.04 3.78
CA ALA A 55 11.51 4.42 4.23
C ALA A 55 12.59 4.50 5.32
N LEU A 56 12.53 3.61 6.32
CA LEU A 56 13.52 3.54 7.40
C LEU A 56 14.93 3.17 6.91
N ILE A 57 15.04 2.30 5.90
CA ILE A 57 16.34 1.96 5.29
C ILE A 57 16.92 3.18 4.57
N GLN A 58 16.10 3.92 3.81
CA GLN A 58 16.57 5.14 3.12
C GLN A 58 17.08 6.21 4.08
N GLU A 59 16.42 6.42 5.22
CA GLU A 59 16.89 7.37 6.24
C GLU A 59 18.26 6.98 6.82
N LYS A 60 18.48 5.69 7.10
CA LYS A 60 19.77 5.18 7.58
C LYS A 60 20.89 5.36 6.55
N ASP A 61 20.59 5.14 5.27
CA ASP A 61 21.56 5.35 4.18
C ASP A 61 21.96 6.83 4.05
N ILE A 62 21.07 7.76 4.40
CA ILE A 62 21.37 9.20 4.44
C ILE A 62 22.31 9.51 5.61
N GLU A 63 22.01 9.04 6.83
CA GLU A 63 22.86 9.27 8.01
C GLU A 63 24.29 8.75 7.80
N ILE A 64 24.44 7.51 7.29
CA ILE A 64 25.76 6.90 7.05
C ILE A 64 26.61 7.74 6.06
N LYS A 65 25.97 8.36 5.05
CA LYS A 65 26.66 9.25 4.09
C LYS A 65 27.06 10.60 4.67
N VAL A 66 26.37 11.08 5.71
CA VAL A 66 26.74 12.33 6.39
C VAL A 66 27.99 12.12 7.25
N PHE A 67 28.11 10.97 7.93
CA PHE A 67 29.26 10.65 8.78
C PHE A 67 30.53 10.26 8.00
N SER A 68 30.43 9.87 6.72
CA SER A 68 31.61 9.49 5.93
C SER A 68 32.31 10.66 5.22
N LYS A 69 31.82 11.90 5.37
CA LYS A 69 32.37 13.10 4.72
C LYS A 69 33.23 14.02 5.61
N SER A 70 33.47 13.65 6.87
CA SER A 70 34.45 14.35 7.72
C SER A 70 35.82 13.68 7.58
N GLY A 71 36.55 14.09 6.54
CA GLY A 71 37.99 13.86 6.36
C GLY A 71 38.76 15.18 6.43
#